data_AF-A0AAE0WJK0-F1
#
_entry.id   AF-A0AAE0WJK0-F1
#
_cell.length_a   1.000
_cell.length_b   1.000
_cell.length_c   1.000
_cell.angle_alpha   90.00
_cell.angle_beta   90.00
_cell.angle_gamma   90.00
#
_symmetry.space_group_name_H-M   'P 1'
#
loop_
_entity.id
_entity.type
_entity.pdbx_description
1 polymer ?
#
loop_
_entity_poly.entity_id
_entity_poly.type
_entity_poly.pdbx_seq_one_letter_code
_entity_poly.pdbx_strand_id
1 'polypeptide(L)'
;MVYSKVLGAGLCLLAVTILAAPPARIGINTAGKRPAQDHDSILPKRPKSEAFTEAIKANEEEYMLLDEPQSSFVDPAELRTHGWAVNTEQSKDSLDIDSLVAGLHGLGVSTTRDQYTEKQVVHKESAQSKADPVALDGPNADHPYASYTQWLDIQQGAMIVDATDLGQGHPSTAHQASTQPLQDHTLQLWEWHDVAYLVWAEACAQHRRHASAMSWLIFINVKSASTLMILQDIFGPHLENLLSGPGMQFSATEEGGEALLGSEIGLLARHFLSSHRQEFGRSNIESVDIFSADSQVVNVRLPVMAFSITKTGSPELGVDLRLGFATDKAANVMTSGVQSGWGSSRYSLEKTINRNGKTWLATEAKYRVYLNRRDEVVVTTLMVSPEQAAALKPNLDKSSPQGTAPTISQWSDFTHQLWRISVQPPSQPWKPTWLFFPLIFDGETLQRLQYDRNSQPIAFPGNTFDGSSEDGRSLLNTPLGRQALHLISNMQNAHDSAKGSIDVIHVYSIRRNWAASSRLATGNVIKMSTRPCVAMHVKWE
;
A
#
# COMPACT_ATOMS: atom_id res chain seq x y z
N MET A 1 29.52 92.82 -9.11
CA MET A 1 28.93 93.41 -10.33
C MET A 1 27.46 92.97 -10.41
N VAL A 2 26.55 93.91 -10.12
CA VAL A 2 25.25 94.17 -10.79
C VAL A 2 24.37 92.97 -11.27
N TYR A 3 23.22 92.80 -10.60
CA TYR A 3 21.83 92.44 -11.07
C TYR A 3 21.60 91.14 -11.88
N SER A 4 20.47 90.40 -11.83
CA SER A 4 19.08 90.69 -11.43
C SER A 4 18.21 89.40 -11.39
N LYS A 5 17.21 89.38 -10.48
CA LYS A 5 15.81 88.86 -10.60
C LYS A 5 15.54 87.37 -10.90
N VAL A 6 14.46 86.70 -10.48
CA VAL A 6 13.39 86.74 -9.44
C VAL A 6 12.40 85.62 -9.84
N LEU A 7 11.64 85.08 -8.88
CA LEU A 7 10.56 84.06 -8.95
C LEU A 7 11.06 82.60 -8.96
N GLY A 8 10.70 81.71 -8.02
CA GLY A 8 9.67 81.75 -6.98
C GLY A 8 8.70 80.59 -7.18
N ALA A 9 8.80 79.55 -6.35
CA ALA A 9 7.70 78.70 -5.88
C ALA A 9 8.27 77.66 -4.91
N GLY A 10 7.72 77.64 -3.70
CA GLY A 10 8.18 76.78 -2.61
C GLY A 10 7.83 75.31 -2.80
N LEU A 11 8.73 74.45 -2.32
CA LEU A 11 8.44 73.07 -2.00
C LEU A 11 8.84 72.84 -0.54
N CYS A 12 7.84 72.70 0.34
CA CYS A 12 8.06 72.24 1.70
C CYS A 12 8.51 70.77 1.65
N LEU A 13 9.75 70.51 2.08
CA LEU A 13 10.20 69.17 2.41
C LEU A 13 9.56 68.73 3.72
N LEU A 14 8.63 67.78 3.64
CA LEU A 14 8.21 66.94 4.76
C LEU A 14 9.10 65.68 4.72
N ALA A 15 10.10 65.64 5.59
CA ALA A 15 10.94 64.47 5.79
C ALA A 15 10.12 63.40 6.54
N VAL A 16 9.66 62.39 5.81
CA VAL A 16 9.07 61.17 6.39
C VAL A 16 10.20 60.15 6.55
N THR A 17 10.65 59.98 7.79
CA THR A 17 11.56 58.91 8.21
C THR A 17 10.78 57.59 8.20
N ILE A 18 10.88 56.82 7.11
CA ILE A 18 10.38 55.44 7.08
C ILE A 18 11.44 54.54 7.72
N LEU A 19 11.20 54.18 8.98
CA LEU A 19 11.87 53.07 9.64
C LEU A 19 11.55 51.79 8.86
N ALA A 20 12.55 51.25 8.15
CA ALA A 20 12.46 49.94 7.52
C ALA A 20 12.37 48.87 8.61
N ALA A 21 11.16 48.38 8.87
CA ALA A 21 10.97 47.13 9.61
C ALA A 21 11.54 45.97 8.78
N PRO A 22 12.20 44.98 9.40
CA PRO A 22 12.68 43.81 8.68
C PRO A 22 11.48 43.06 8.08
N PRO A 23 11.62 42.45 6.89
CA PRO A 23 10.54 41.71 6.26
C PRO A 23 10.06 40.61 7.22
N ALA A 24 8.77 40.67 7.55
CA ALA A 24 8.11 39.61 8.29
C ALA A 24 8.35 38.29 7.55
N ARG A 25 8.95 37.32 8.25
CA ARG A 25 8.96 35.93 7.78
C ARG A 25 7.50 35.51 7.67
N ILE A 26 6.99 35.46 6.45
CA ILE A 26 5.76 34.74 6.12
C ILE A 26 6.08 33.28 6.43
N GLY A 27 5.65 32.82 7.60
CA GLY A 27 5.67 31.40 7.93
C GLY A 27 4.79 30.71 6.90
N ILE A 28 5.39 29.84 6.09
CA ILE A 28 4.64 28.88 5.30
C ILE A 28 3.84 28.07 6.34
N ASN A 29 2.53 28.26 6.34
CA ASN A 29 1.60 27.45 7.12
C ASN A 29 1.82 26.00 6.66
N THR A 30 2.49 25.20 7.46
CA THR A 30 2.44 23.75 7.34
C THR A 30 0.97 23.37 7.42
N ALA A 31 0.45 22.71 6.37
CA ALA A 31 -0.94 22.32 6.21
C ALA A 31 -1.56 21.86 7.55
N GLY A 32 -2.41 22.71 8.12
CA GLY A 32 -3.20 22.33 9.28
C GLY A 32 -4.12 21.21 8.84
N LYS A 33 -4.00 20.02 9.45
CA LYS A 33 -4.95 18.93 9.25
C LYS A 33 -6.35 19.51 9.46
N ARG A 34 -7.25 19.32 8.48
CA ARG A 34 -8.66 19.70 8.66
C ARG A 34 -9.19 18.97 9.89
N PRO A 35 -10.00 19.63 10.74
CA PRO A 35 -10.64 18.93 11.84
C PRO A 35 -11.50 17.79 11.27
N ALA A 36 -11.36 16.59 11.81
CA ALA A 36 -12.22 15.47 11.47
C ALA A 36 -13.67 15.88 11.71
N GLN A 37 -14.50 15.83 10.67
CA GLN A 37 -15.92 16.11 10.79
C GLN A 37 -16.61 14.85 11.32
N ASP A 38 -17.52 15.01 12.27
CA ASP A 38 -18.34 13.90 12.76
C ASP A 38 -19.42 13.57 11.71
N HIS A 39 -19.05 12.70 10.77
CA HIS A 39 -19.91 12.32 9.63
C HIS A 39 -21.20 11.64 10.08
N ASP A 40 -21.21 10.92 11.22
CA ASP A 40 -22.40 10.24 11.75
C ASP A 40 -23.53 11.20 12.12
N SER A 41 -23.20 12.46 12.40
CA SER A 41 -24.19 13.49 12.71
C SER A 41 -24.84 14.11 11.46
N ILE A 42 -24.19 14.00 10.29
CA ILE A 42 -24.59 14.67 9.03
C ILE A 42 -25.29 13.67 8.08
N LEU A 43 -24.90 12.39 8.13
CA LEU A 43 -25.42 11.39 7.21
C LEU A 43 -26.85 10.97 7.61
N PRO A 44 -27.85 11.17 6.74
CA PRO A 44 -29.21 10.73 7.04
C PRO A 44 -29.23 9.20 7.15
N LYS A 45 -29.90 8.66 8.18
CA LYS A 45 -30.14 7.22 8.37
C LYS A 45 -31.11 6.69 7.31
N ARG A 46 -30.67 6.62 6.07
CA ARG A 46 -31.40 6.04 4.95
C ARG A 46 -31.00 4.58 4.80
N PRO A 47 -31.91 3.70 4.33
CA PRO A 47 -31.51 2.39 3.86
C PRO A 47 -30.50 2.59 2.74
N LYS A 48 -29.32 1.97 2.89
CA LYS A 48 -28.25 1.97 1.89
C LYS A 48 -28.72 1.19 0.66
N SER A 49 -28.36 1.63 -0.54
CA SER A 49 -28.65 0.89 -1.75
C SER A 49 -27.84 -0.41 -1.83
N GLU A 50 -28.24 -1.28 -2.74
CA GLU A 50 -27.48 -2.47 -3.11
C GLU A 50 -26.07 -2.10 -3.60
N ALA A 51 -25.95 -1.07 -4.46
CA ALA A 51 -24.66 -0.61 -4.98
C ALA A 51 -23.68 -0.18 -3.89
N PHE A 52 -24.16 0.49 -2.83
CA PHE A 52 -23.33 0.85 -1.67
C PHE A 52 -22.84 -0.38 -0.90
N THR A 53 -23.74 -1.35 -0.69
CA THR A 53 -23.40 -2.60 0.02
C THR A 53 -22.45 -3.47 -0.80
N GLU A 54 -22.64 -3.54 -2.11
CA GLU A 54 -21.76 -4.23 -3.06
C GLU A 54 -20.39 -3.57 -3.11
N ALA A 55 -20.31 -2.25 -3.09
CA ALA A 55 -19.04 -1.54 -3.07
C ALA A 55 -18.25 -1.84 -1.79
N ILE A 56 -18.88 -1.86 -0.61
CA ILE A 56 -18.19 -2.26 0.63
C ILE A 56 -17.66 -3.69 0.52
N LYS A 57 -18.46 -4.62 -0.01
CA LYS A 57 -18.01 -6.01 -0.23
C LYS A 57 -16.85 -6.08 -1.22
N ALA A 58 -16.93 -5.34 -2.33
CA ALA A 58 -15.85 -5.27 -3.31
C ALA A 58 -14.57 -4.72 -2.68
N ASN A 59 -14.68 -3.69 -1.83
CA ASN A 59 -13.56 -3.15 -1.08
C ASN A 59 -12.93 -4.19 -0.15
N GLU A 60 -13.75 -4.96 0.58
CA GLU A 60 -13.29 -6.06 1.45
C GLU A 60 -12.63 -7.20 0.65
N GLU A 61 -13.27 -7.63 -0.44
CA GLU A 61 -12.77 -8.70 -1.33
C GLU A 61 -11.45 -8.29 -1.97
N GLU A 62 -11.35 -7.06 -2.48
CA GLU A 62 -10.12 -6.59 -3.10
C GLU A 62 -9.02 -6.34 -2.06
N TYR A 63 -9.36 -5.93 -0.83
CA TYR A 63 -8.36 -5.84 0.25
C TYR A 63 -7.74 -7.21 0.55
N MET A 64 -8.48 -8.29 0.30
CA MET A 64 -7.97 -9.67 0.37
C MET A 64 -7.19 -10.09 -0.88
N LEU A 65 -7.37 -9.40 -2.01
CA LEU A 65 -6.71 -9.64 -3.30
C LEU A 65 -5.52 -8.69 -3.58
N LEU A 66 -5.05 -7.89 -2.60
CA LEU A 66 -3.84 -7.05 -2.71
C LEU A 66 -2.52 -7.78 -3.07
N ASP A 67 -2.59 -9.08 -3.40
CA ASP A 67 -1.57 -9.83 -4.14
C ASP A 67 -1.82 -9.79 -5.67
N GLU A 68 -2.43 -8.72 -6.20
CA GLU A 68 -2.45 -8.46 -7.65
C GLU A 68 -1.02 -8.60 -8.21
N PRO A 69 -0.85 -9.22 -9.39
CA PRO A 69 0.45 -9.37 -9.99
C PRO A 69 1.01 -7.97 -10.27
N GLN A 70 2.26 -7.77 -9.88
CA GLN A 70 3.02 -6.59 -10.29
C GLN A 70 2.96 -6.48 -11.82
N SER A 71 2.52 -5.32 -12.31
CA SER A 71 2.53 -4.99 -13.73
C SER A 71 3.95 -5.11 -14.26
N SER A 72 4.07 -5.74 -15.44
CA SER A 72 5.35 -5.80 -16.15
C SER A 72 5.71 -4.46 -16.80
N PHE A 73 4.75 -3.53 -16.90
CA PHE A 73 4.93 -2.26 -17.57
C PHE A 73 5.53 -1.22 -16.66
N VAL A 74 6.83 -0.99 -16.82
CA VAL A 74 7.60 -0.09 -15.97
C VAL A 74 8.40 0.94 -16.76
N ASP A 75 8.61 0.71 -18.06
CA ASP A 75 9.40 1.60 -18.92
C ASP A 75 8.46 2.46 -19.78
N PRO A 76 8.45 3.80 -19.65
CA PRO A 76 7.64 4.67 -20.49
C PRO A 76 7.84 4.50 -21.99
N ALA A 77 8.98 3.94 -22.44
CA ALA A 77 9.19 3.60 -23.84
C ALA A 77 8.17 2.56 -24.36
N GLU A 78 7.61 1.73 -23.47
CA GLU A 78 6.64 0.68 -23.80
C GLU A 78 5.32 1.25 -24.32
N LEU A 79 4.93 2.47 -23.95
CA LEU A 79 3.78 3.15 -24.55
C LEU A 79 3.88 3.12 -26.08
N ARG A 80 5.05 3.50 -26.62
CA ARG A 80 5.26 3.57 -28.07
C ARG A 80 5.33 2.18 -28.72
N THR A 81 5.91 1.20 -28.04
CA THR A 81 6.00 -0.18 -28.57
C THR A 81 4.63 -0.84 -28.64
N HIS A 82 3.69 -0.41 -27.79
CA HIS A 82 2.31 -0.88 -27.75
C HIS A 82 1.32 0.06 -28.44
N GLY A 83 1.77 0.92 -29.37
CA GLY A 83 0.87 1.72 -30.22
C GLY A 83 0.28 2.97 -29.56
N TRP A 84 0.71 3.32 -28.35
CA TRP A 84 0.32 4.56 -27.69
C TRP A 84 1.18 5.74 -28.15
N ALA A 85 0.51 6.83 -28.51
CA ALA A 85 1.12 8.12 -28.78
C ALA A 85 0.80 9.09 -27.65
N VAL A 86 1.84 9.66 -27.05
CA VAL A 86 1.72 10.72 -26.06
C VAL A 86 1.80 12.05 -26.79
N ASN A 87 0.67 12.74 -26.90
CA ASN A 87 0.60 14.10 -27.42
C ASN A 87 0.87 15.07 -26.26
N THR A 88 1.84 15.95 -26.47
CA THR A 88 2.21 17.00 -25.52
C THR A 88 1.69 18.38 -25.92
N GLU A 89 0.95 18.47 -27.01
CA GLU A 89 0.32 19.73 -27.40
C GLU A 89 -0.80 20.03 -26.40
N GLN A 90 -0.65 21.11 -25.64
CA GLN A 90 -1.68 21.60 -24.74
C GLN A 90 -2.92 21.90 -25.55
N SER A 91 -3.98 21.11 -25.36
CA SER A 91 -5.30 21.53 -25.77
C SER A 91 -5.66 22.71 -24.87
N LYS A 92 -5.75 23.91 -25.46
CA LYS A 92 -6.15 25.10 -24.69
C LYS A 92 -7.52 24.94 -24.03
N ASP A 93 -8.33 23.98 -24.46
CA ASP A 93 -9.73 23.85 -24.11
C ASP A 93 -10.05 22.63 -23.21
N SER A 94 -9.07 21.80 -22.81
CA SER A 94 -9.40 20.49 -22.21
C SER A 94 -9.72 20.50 -20.71
N LEU A 95 -9.04 21.33 -19.89
CA LEU A 95 -9.30 21.44 -18.45
C LEU A 95 -9.52 22.88 -18.00
N ASP A 96 -10.71 23.10 -17.46
CA ASP A 96 -11.03 24.30 -16.70
C ASP A 96 -10.51 24.15 -15.26
N ILE A 97 -9.20 24.34 -15.05
CA ILE A 97 -8.60 24.32 -13.69
C ILE A 97 -9.27 25.37 -12.80
N ASP A 98 -9.76 26.47 -13.37
CA ASP A 98 -10.42 27.54 -12.62
C ASP A 98 -11.68 27.00 -11.92
N SER A 99 -12.38 26.05 -12.55
CA SER A 99 -13.52 25.34 -11.94
C SER A 99 -13.13 24.46 -10.73
N LEU A 100 -11.86 24.08 -10.60
CA LEU A 100 -11.36 23.19 -9.55
C LEU A 100 -10.64 23.94 -8.41
N VAL A 101 -10.43 25.26 -8.54
CA VAL A 101 -9.58 26.06 -7.64
C VAL A 101 -9.92 25.85 -6.16
N ALA A 102 -11.21 25.92 -5.80
CA ALA A 102 -11.63 25.80 -4.40
C ALA A 102 -11.34 24.41 -3.82
N GLY A 103 -11.54 23.35 -4.63
CA GLY A 103 -11.23 21.98 -4.26
C GLY A 103 -9.73 21.75 -4.13
N LEU A 104 -8.96 22.06 -5.18
CA LEU A 104 -7.50 21.89 -5.22
C LEU A 104 -6.80 22.67 -4.11
N HIS A 105 -7.20 23.93 -3.87
CA HIS A 105 -6.71 24.71 -2.74
C HIS A 105 -7.00 24.02 -1.40
N GLY A 106 -8.20 23.44 -1.26
CA GLY A 106 -8.57 22.66 -0.08
C GLY A 106 -7.70 21.42 0.13
N LEU A 107 -7.23 20.79 -0.94
CA LEU A 107 -6.31 19.64 -0.88
C LEU A 107 -4.85 20.06 -0.63
N GLY A 108 -4.55 21.36 -0.72
CA GLY A 108 -3.19 21.88 -0.71
C GLY A 108 -2.43 21.56 -2.00
N VAL A 109 -3.15 21.33 -3.11
CA VAL A 109 -2.61 21.14 -4.46
C VAL A 109 -2.57 22.47 -5.20
N SER A 110 -1.67 22.65 -6.17
CA SER A 110 -1.62 23.85 -6.99
C SER A 110 -2.93 24.16 -7.68
N THR A 111 -3.30 25.44 -7.67
CA THR A 111 -4.41 25.96 -8.47
C THR A 111 -3.92 26.69 -9.72
N THR A 112 -2.60 26.69 -9.98
CA THR A 112 -2.03 27.45 -11.09
C THR A 112 -1.82 26.56 -12.30
N ARG A 113 -2.47 26.89 -13.43
CA ARG A 113 -2.48 26.06 -14.64
C ARG A 113 -1.10 25.77 -15.21
N ASP A 114 -0.15 26.68 -15.08
CA ASP A 114 1.22 26.54 -15.57
C ASP A 114 2.06 25.50 -14.81
N GLN A 115 1.62 25.08 -13.62
CA GLN A 115 2.27 24.03 -12.86
C GLN A 115 1.88 22.63 -13.33
N TYR A 116 0.80 22.51 -14.11
CA TYR A 116 0.35 21.25 -14.66
C TYR A 116 0.93 20.99 -16.04
N THR A 117 1.48 19.79 -16.22
CA THR A 117 1.79 19.26 -17.55
C THR A 117 0.62 18.41 -18.03
N GLU A 118 -0.06 18.87 -19.08
CA GLU A 118 -1.09 18.08 -19.76
C GLU A 118 -0.44 17.00 -20.64
N LYS A 119 -0.95 15.78 -20.54
CA LYS A 119 -0.57 14.63 -21.36
C LYS A 119 -1.85 14.00 -21.89
N GLN A 120 -2.04 14.05 -23.20
CA GLN A 120 -3.08 13.28 -23.87
C GLN A 120 -2.43 12.04 -24.48
N VAL A 121 -2.91 10.86 -24.12
CA VAL A 121 -2.34 9.60 -24.57
C VAL A 121 -3.37 8.83 -25.36
N VAL A 122 -3.03 8.56 -26.61
CA VAL A 122 -3.96 8.06 -27.62
C VAL A 122 -3.43 6.76 -28.19
N HIS A 123 -4.21 5.69 -28.14
CA HIS A 123 -3.86 4.43 -28.80
C HIS A 123 -4.14 4.58 -30.29
N LYS A 124 -3.06 4.73 -31.08
CA LYS A 124 -3.13 4.74 -32.53
C LYS A 124 -3.02 3.29 -32.97
N GLU A 125 -4.15 2.66 -33.33
CA GLU A 125 -4.01 1.46 -34.15
C GLU A 125 -3.33 1.89 -35.45
N SER A 126 -2.18 1.29 -35.72
CA SER A 126 -1.38 1.67 -36.86
C SER A 126 -2.23 1.50 -38.12
N ALA A 127 -2.45 2.56 -38.87
CA ALA A 127 -2.82 2.50 -40.29
C ALA A 127 -1.74 1.81 -41.17
N GLN A 128 -0.87 0.99 -40.55
CA GLN A 128 0.14 0.14 -41.19
C GLN A 128 -0.38 -1.25 -41.54
N SER A 129 -1.67 -1.56 -41.34
CA SER A 129 -2.36 -2.51 -42.22
C SER A 129 -2.51 -1.90 -43.62
N LYS A 130 -1.37 -1.66 -44.28
CA LYS A 130 -1.25 -1.15 -45.65
C LYS A 130 -1.46 -2.24 -46.71
N ALA A 131 -1.97 -3.42 -46.32
CA ALA A 131 -2.06 -4.56 -47.23
C ALA A 131 -3.42 -4.68 -47.93
N ASP A 132 -4.49 -4.07 -47.42
CA ASP A 132 -5.74 -3.95 -48.17
C ASP A 132 -6.47 -2.65 -47.79
N PRO A 133 -6.43 -1.60 -48.64
CA PRO A 133 -7.33 -0.48 -48.53
C PRO A 133 -8.72 -0.96 -48.98
N VAL A 134 -9.37 -1.80 -48.18
CA VAL A 134 -10.83 -1.82 -48.21
C VAL A 134 -11.22 -0.47 -47.66
N ALA A 135 -11.54 0.44 -48.57
CA ALA A 135 -11.99 1.78 -48.28
C ALA A 135 -13.18 1.70 -47.32
N LEU A 136 -12.90 1.84 -46.02
CA LEU A 136 -13.88 2.33 -45.07
C LEU A 136 -14.03 3.83 -45.39
N ASP A 137 -14.69 4.14 -46.52
CA ASP A 137 -15.13 5.48 -46.93
C ASP A 137 -16.28 5.96 -46.04
N GLY A 138 -16.11 5.83 -44.73
CA GLY A 138 -16.99 6.36 -43.70
C GLY A 138 -16.28 7.50 -42.97
N PRO A 139 -16.98 8.57 -42.57
CA PRO A 139 -16.42 9.72 -41.84
C PRO A 139 -15.81 9.42 -40.45
N ASN A 140 -15.61 8.15 -40.09
CA ASN A 140 -15.19 7.68 -38.77
C ASN A 140 -13.85 6.92 -38.78
N ALA A 141 -13.10 6.90 -39.89
CA ALA A 141 -11.88 6.09 -40.03
C ALA A 141 -10.68 6.55 -39.14
N ASP A 142 -10.77 7.71 -38.48
CA ASP A 142 -9.68 8.30 -37.69
C ASP A 142 -9.96 8.37 -36.17
N HIS A 143 -11.00 7.71 -35.66
CA HIS A 143 -11.26 7.71 -34.22
C HIS A 143 -10.28 6.80 -33.48
N PRO A 144 -9.59 7.31 -32.44
CA PRO A 144 -8.70 6.48 -31.64
C PRO A 144 -9.50 5.46 -30.83
N TYR A 145 -8.92 4.28 -30.63
CA TYR A 145 -9.53 3.20 -29.84
C TYR A 145 -9.66 3.55 -28.36
N ALA A 146 -8.65 4.27 -27.85
CA ALA A 146 -8.61 4.77 -26.50
C ALA A 146 -7.86 6.10 -26.49
N SER A 147 -8.33 7.03 -25.69
CA SER A 147 -7.70 8.32 -25.44
C SER A 147 -7.85 8.60 -23.96
N TYR A 148 -6.76 8.97 -23.29
CA TYR A 148 -6.77 9.37 -21.89
C TYR A 148 -6.11 10.73 -21.74
N THR A 149 -6.76 11.61 -20.99
CA THR A 149 -6.20 12.93 -20.67
C THR A 149 -5.83 13.02 -19.19
N GLN A 150 -4.59 13.42 -18.93
CA GLN A 150 -4.03 13.54 -17.59
C GLN A 150 -3.32 14.88 -17.42
N TRP A 151 -3.50 15.52 -16.26
CA TRP A 151 -2.78 16.74 -15.88
C TRP A 151 -1.92 16.47 -14.65
N LEU A 152 -0.62 16.73 -14.78
CA LEU A 152 0.38 16.27 -13.82
C LEU A 152 1.03 17.47 -13.12
N ASP A 153 0.87 17.57 -11.80
CA ASP A 153 1.68 18.43 -10.93
C ASP A 153 2.75 17.57 -10.23
N ILE A 154 3.90 17.45 -10.89
CA ILE A 154 5.03 16.64 -10.43
C ILE A 154 5.70 17.22 -9.19
N GLN A 155 5.54 18.52 -8.94
CA GLN A 155 6.13 19.15 -7.76
C GLN A 155 5.38 18.76 -6.49
N GLN A 156 4.05 18.74 -6.56
CA GLN A 156 3.18 18.43 -5.43
C GLN A 156 2.72 16.97 -5.39
N GLY A 157 3.07 16.18 -6.41
CA GLY A 157 2.74 14.77 -6.45
C GLY A 157 1.26 14.52 -6.78
N ALA A 158 0.65 15.36 -7.62
CA ALA A 158 -0.77 15.25 -7.97
C ALA A 158 -0.97 14.88 -9.44
N MET A 159 -1.90 13.97 -9.70
CA MET A 159 -2.37 13.62 -11.03
C MET A 159 -3.87 13.82 -11.11
N ILE A 160 -4.34 14.63 -12.06
CA ILE A 160 -5.75 14.81 -12.40
C ILE A 160 -6.04 13.99 -13.65
N VAL A 161 -7.13 13.22 -13.62
CA VAL A 161 -7.54 12.28 -14.66
C VAL A 161 -8.97 12.59 -15.05
N ASP A 162 -9.25 12.72 -16.34
CA ASP A 162 -10.63 12.84 -16.81
C ASP A 162 -11.32 11.48 -16.80
N ALA A 163 -12.32 11.30 -15.93
CA ALA A 163 -13.03 10.02 -15.83
C ALA A 163 -13.97 9.76 -17.02
N THR A 164 -14.27 10.76 -17.88
CA THR A 164 -15.06 10.50 -19.09
C THR A 164 -14.37 9.54 -20.04
N ASP A 165 -13.04 9.55 -20.03
CA ASP A 165 -12.19 8.77 -20.92
C ASP A 165 -12.11 7.30 -20.48
N LEU A 166 -12.41 7.01 -19.21
CA LEU A 166 -12.32 5.66 -18.62
C LEU A 166 -13.45 4.75 -19.12
N GLY A 167 -14.65 5.31 -19.36
CA GLY A 167 -15.82 4.56 -19.80
C GLY A 167 -15.79 4.14 -21.28
N GLN A 168 -14.93 4.76 -22.11
CA GLN A 168 -14.82 4.42 -23.54
C GLN A 168 -13.70 3.42 -23.85
N GLY A 169 -12.71 3.30 -22.96
CA GLY A 169 -11.57 2.41 -23.13
C GLY A 169 -11.74 1.00 -22.55
N HIS A 170 -12.81 0.71 -21.80
CA HIS A 170 -13.06 -0.65 -21.35
C HIS A 170 -13.47 -1.50 -22.58
N PRO A 171 -12.75 -2.59 -22.89
CA PRO A 171 -13.02 -3.39 -24.08
C PRO A 171 -14.46 -3.91 -24.16
N SER A 172 -15.21 -3.93 -23.07
CA SER A 172 -16.55 -4.50 -23.00
C SER A 172 -17.57 -3.84 -23.93
N THR A 173 -17.49 -2.55 -24.26
CA THR A 173 -18.49 -1.91 -25.14
C THR A 173 -18.08 -1.87 -26.61
N ALA A 174 -16.80 -1.65 -26.93
CA ALA A 174 -16.32 -1.66 -28.31
C ALA A 174 -16.03 -3.08 -28.85
N HIS A 175 -15.51 -4.02 -28.03
CA HIS A 175 -15.35 -5.42 -28.47
C HIS A 175 -16.68 -6.17 -28.57
N GLN A 176 -17.73 -5.81 -27.82
CA GLN A 176 -19.02 -6.51 -27.94
C GLN A 176 -19.72 -6.27 -29.28
N ALA A 177 -19.37 -5.19 -30.01
CA ALA A 177 -19.89 -4.94 -31.35
C ALA A 177 -19.11 -5.67 -32.46
N SER A 178 -17.88 -6.13 -32.20
CA SER A 178 -17.09 -6.92 -33.13
C SER A 178 -17.24 -8.42 -32.81
N THR A 179 -18.01 -9.14 -33.63
CA THR A 179 -18.23 -10.59 -33.49
C THR A 179 -16.99 -11.45 -33.79
N GLN A 180 -15.85 -10.84 -34.14
CA GLN A 180 -14.59 -11.54 -34.27
C GLN A 180 -13.70 -11.25 -33.07
N PRO A 181 -13.40 -12.27 -32.23
CA PRO A 181 -12.34 -12.13 -31.24
C PRO A 181 -11.05 -11.87 -32.00
N LEU A 182 -10.43 -10.72 -31.79
CA LEU A 182 -9.02 -10.49 -32.10
C LEU A 182 -8.21 -11.51 -31.28
N GLN A 183 -8.03 -12.69 -31.84
CA GLN A 183 -7.36 -13.83 -31.21
C GLN A 183 -5.84 -13.67 -31.10
N ASP A 184 -5.29 -12.49 -31.42
CA ASP A 184 -3.85 -12.25 -31.30
C ASP A 184 -3.54 -11.53 -29.98
N HIS A 185 -3.00 -12.32 -29.05
CA HIS A 185 -2.71 -12.02 -27.65
C HIS A 185 -1.63 -10.96 -27.38
N THR A 186 -1.41 -9.98 -28.27
CA THR A 186 -0.20 -9.13 -28.20
C THR A 186 -0.42 -7.72 -27.69
N LEU A 187 -1.65 -7.33 -27.39
CA LEU A 187 -1.93 -6.00 -26.83
C LEU A 187 -2.06 -6.07 -25.32
N GLN A 188 -0.92 -6.26 -24.65
CA GLN A 188 -0.84 -6.42 -23.20
C GLN A 188 -1.06 -5.08 -22.44
N LEU A 189 -0.81 -3.92 -23.06
CA LEU A 189 -0.88 -2.59 -22.42
C LEU A 189 -2.19 -1.86 -22.71
N TRP A 190 -3.32 -2.36 -22.20
CA TRP A 190 -4.65 -1.79 -22.45
C TRP A 190 -5.31 -1.23 -21.21
N GLU A 191 -4.81 -1.59 -20.04
CA GLU A 191 -5.41 -1.17 -18.79
C GLU A 191 -5.01 0.28 -18.51
N TRP A 192 -6.00 1.12 -18.22
CA TRP A 192 -5.79 2.55 -18.01
C TRP A 192 -4.69 2.82 -16.97
N HIS A 193 -4.63 2.01 -15.91
CA HIS A 193 -3.71 2.23 -14.82
C HIS A 193 -2.24 2.04 -15.22
N ASP A 194 -1.94 1.08 -16.11
CA ASP A 194 -0.59 0.93 -16.68
C ASP A 194 -0.24 2.14 -17.54
N VAL A 195 -1.15 2.56 -18.42
CA VAL A 195 -0.92 3.73 -19.29
C VAL A 195 -0.72 4.99 -18.45
N ALA A 196 -1.55 5.20 -17.43
CA ALA A 196 -1.41 6.31 -16.49
C ALA A 196 -0.10 6.25 -15.71
N TYR A 197 0.33 5.06 -15.29
CA TYR A 197 1.59 4.90 -14.58
C TYR A 197 2.78 5.27 -15.47
N LEU A 198 2.82 4.77 -16.70
CA LEU A 198 3.90 5.06 -17.64
C LEU A 198 4.00 6.55 -17.97
N VAL A 199 2.86 7.24 -18.10
CA VAL A 199 2.79 8.69 -18.28
C VAL A 199 3.32 9.44 -17.06
N TRP A 200 2.88 9.04 -15.87
CA TRP A 200 3.36 9.58 -14.60
C TRP A 200 4.87 9.38 -14.42
N ALA A 201 5.37 8.19 -14.71
CA ALA A 201 6.77 7.82 -14.61
C ALA A 201 7.64 8.62 -15.59
N GLU A 202 7.20 8.82 -16.84
CA GLU A 202 7.89 9.67 -17.82
C GLU A 202 8.02 11.11 -17.30
N ALA A 203 6.92 11.68 -16.81
CA ALA A 203 6.89 13.05 -16.31
C ALA A 203 7.76 13.21 -15.05
N CYS A 204 7.74 12.23 -14.13
CA CYS A 204 8.63 12.18 -12.98
C CYS A 204 10.11 12.16 -13.40
N ALA A 205 10.47 11.32 -14.37
CA ALA A 205 11.84 11.22 -14.87
C ALA A 205 12.32 12.55 -15.48
N GLN A 206 11.47 13.22 -16.28
CA GLN A 206 11.76 14.54 -16.86
C GLN A 206 12.05 15.61 -15.78
N HIS A 207 11.39 15.52 -14.63
CA HIS A 207 11.56 16.44 -13.50
C HIS A 207 12.52 15.91 -12.40
N ARG A 208 13.22 14.80 -12.64
CA ARG A 208 14.13 14.15 -11.67
C ARG A 208 13.46 13.84 -10.32
N ARG A 209 12.20 13.40 -10.36
CA ARG A 209 11.42 12.92 -9.23
C ARG A 209 11.25 11.41 -9.30
N HIS A 210 11.00 10.79 -8.15
CA HIS A 210 10.61 9.38 -8.09
C HIS A 210 9.10 9.24 -8.30
N ALA A 211 8.66 8.22 -9.04
CA ALA A 211 7.24 7.92 -9.25
C ALA A 211 6.48 7.74 -7.92
N SER A 212 7.12 7.16 -6.90
CA SER A 212 6.57 7.05 -5.54
C SER A 212 6.24 8.39 -4.87
N ALA A 213 6.60 9.56 -5.42
CA ALA A 213 6.32 10.86 -4.80
C ALA A 213 4.85 11.32 -4.94
N MET A 214 3.98 10.50 -5.54
CA MET A 214 2.56 10.79 -5.65
C MET A 214 1.90 10.89 -4.27
N SER A 215 1.12 11.95 -4.08
CA SER A 215 0.32 12.24 -2.88
C SER A 215 -1.17 12.31 -3.20
N TRP A 216 -1.53 12.64 -4.46
CA TRP A 216 -2.93 12.79 -4.87
C TRP A 216 -3.20 12.16 -6.23
N LEU A 217 -4.27 11.36 -6.30
CA LEU A 217 -4.87 10.90 -7.54
C LEU A 217 -6.30 11.45 -7.61
N ILE A 218 -6.61 12.27 -8.61
CA ILE A 218 -7.83 13.07 -8.68
C ILE A 218 -8.59 12.71 -9.95
N PHE A 219 -9.82 12.24 -9.83
CA PHE A 219 -10.70 11.94 -10.95
C PHE A 219 -11.76 13.03 -11.08
N ILE A 220 -11.80 13.69 -12.22
CA ILE A 220 -12.83 14.69 -12.55
C ILE A 220 -13.89 14.07 -13.45
N ASN A 221 -15.02 14.77 -13.61
CA ASN A 221 -16.11 14.36 -14.49
C ASN A 221 -16.60 12.91 -14.24
N VAL A 222 -16.67 12.51 -12.96
CA VAL A 222 -17.10 11.16 -12.59
C VAL A 222 -18.57 10.96 -12.98
N LYS A 223 -18.81 10.07 -13.95
CA LYS A 223 -20.15 9.76 -14.53
C LYS A 223 -20.58 8.31 -14.36
N SER A 224 -19.74 7.46 -13.77
CA SER A 224 -20.06 6.05 -13.51
C SER A 224 -21.35 5.95 -12.70
N ALA A 225 -22.37 5.27 -13.25
CA ALA A 225 -23.70 5.20 -12.65
C ALA A 225 -23.67 4.57 -11.25
N SER A 226 -22.88 3.51 -11.06
CA SER A 226 -22.68 2.86 -9.76
C SER A 226 -22.01 3.81 -8.76
N THR A 227 -20.98 4.53 -9.20
CA THR A 227 -20.30 5.52 -8.36
C THR A 227 -21.23 6.67 -7.98
N LEU A 228 -22.03 7.19 -8.92
CA LEU A 228 -23.02 8.23 -8.65
C LEU A 228 -24.11 7.76 -7.67
N MET A 229 -24.53 6.48 -7.72
CA MET A 229 -25.45 5.91 -6.74
C MET A 229 -24.84 5.84 -5.33
N ILE A 230 -23.58 5.46 -5.21
CA ILE A 230 -22.85 5.45 -3.93
C ILE A 230 -22.78 6.87 -3.36
N LEU A 231 -22.43 7.86 -4.19
CA LEU A 231 -22.41 9.27 -3.80
C LEU A 231 -23.82 9.74 -3.37
N GLN A 232 -24.87 9.34 -4.10
CA GLN A 232 -26.25 9.66 -3.74
C GLN A 232 -26.68 9.04 -2.40
N ASP A 233 -26.16 7.86 -2.03
CA ASP A 233 -26.42 7.22 -0.74
C ASP A 233 -25.68 7.89 0.42
N ILE A 234 -24.44 8.33 0.17
CA ILE A 234 -23.64 9.05 1.16
C ILE A 234 -24.27 10.44 1.39
N PHE A 235 -24.51 11.20 0.33
CA PHE A 235 -24.86 12.61 0.44
C PHE A 235 -26.37 12.89 0.41
N GLY A 236 -27.17 11.95 -0.08
CA GLY A 236 -28.61 12.13 -0.22
C GLY A 236 -28.95 13.38 -1.06
N PRO A 237 -29.93 14.18 -0.63
CA PRO A 237 -30.35 15.37 -1.38
C PRO A 237 -29.31 16.50 -1.31
N HIS A 238 -28.29 16.36 -0.46
CA HIS A 238 -27.23 17.36 -0.32
C HIS A 238 -26.11 17.18 -1.34
N LEU A 239 -26.15 16.14 -2.18
CA LEU A 239 -25.15 15.91 -3.22
C LEU A 239 -24.94 17.18 -4.06
N GLU A 240 -26.00 17.90 -4.43
CA GLU A 240 -25.93 19.14 -5.20
C GLU A 240 -25.30 20.33 -4.43
N ASN A 241 -25.44 20.35 -3.11
CA ASN A 241 -24.98 21.43 -2.23
C ASN A 241 -23.51 21.26 -1.80
N LEU A 242 -23.04 20.01 -1.73
CA LEU A 242 -21.67 19.65 -1.34
C LEU A 242 -20.63 19.92 -2.41
N LEU A 243 -21.09 20.41 -3.55
CA LEU A 243 -20.33 20.80 -4.71
C LEU A 243 -19.69 22.20 -4.57
N SER A 244 -19.83 22.84 -3.40
CA SER A 244 -19.06 24.04 -3.05
C SER A 244 -17.81 23.66 -2.26
N GLY A 245 -16.64 24.10 -2.74
CA GLY A 245 -15.36 23.82 -2.07
C GLY A 245 -15.35 24.28 -0.61
N PRO A 246 -14.72 23.52 0.31
CA PRO A 246 -13.63 22.58 0.03
C PRO A 246 -14.04 21.09 0.02
N GLY A 247 -15.33 20.78 -0.20
CA GLY A 247 -15.85 19.41 -0.27
C GLY A 247 -15.97 18.69 1.08
N MET A 248 -16.20 17.38 1.03
CA MET A 248 -16.17 16.47 2.18
C MET A 248 -15.10 15.40 2.02
N GLN A 249 -14.41 15.10 3.12
CA GLN A 249 -13.38 14.08 3.20
C GLN A 249 -13.92 12.87 3.95
N PHE A 250 -13.62 11.67 3.47
CA PHE A 250 -13.92 10.41 4.16
C PHE A 250 -12.63 9.66 4.44
N SER A 251 -12.45 9.17 5.67
CA SER A 251 -11.35 8.24 5.94
C SER A 251 -11.55 6.95 5.17
N ALA A 252 -10.48 6.34 4.65
CA ALA A 252 -10.51 5.04 3.97
C ALA A 252 -11.09 3.90 4.84
N THR A 253 -11.15 4.08 6.16
CA THR A 253 -11.68 3.10 7.13
C THR A 253 -13.09 3.42 7.62
N GLU A 254 -13.70 4.52 7.18
CA GLU A 254 -15.09 4.84 7.47
C GLU A 254 -16.00 4.19 6.44
N GLU A 255 -17.24 3.86 6.81
CA GLU A 255 -18.20 3.19 5.92
C GLU A 255 -18.37 3.91 4.57
N GLY A 256 -18.41 5.26 4.59
CA GLY A 256 -18.46 6.07 3.38
C GLY A 256 -17.18 5.98 2.54
N GLY A 257 -16.01 6.00 3.16
CA GLY A 257 -14.73 5.85 2.47
C GLY A 257 -14.53 4.45 1.90
N GLU A 258 -14.93 3.40 2.64
CA GLU A 258 -14.89 2.01 2.17
C GLU A 258 -15.79 1.81 0.94
N ALA A 259 -17.01 2.36 0.96
CA ALA A 259 -17.90 2.33 -0.20
C ALA A 259 -17.33 3.10 -1.40
N LEU A 260 -16.69 4.25 -1.17
CA LEU A 260 -16.04 5.02 -2.24
C LEU A 260 -14.83 4.28 -2.82
N LEU A 261 -14.02 3.63 -1.99
CA LEU A 261 -12.91 2.79 -2.42
C LEU A 261 -13.36 1.54 -3.18
N GLY A 262 -14.53 1.02 -2.85
CA GLY A 262 -15.17 -0.09 -3.56
C GLY A 262 -15.94 0.30 -4.82
N SER A 263 -16.11 1.61 -5.08
CA SER A 263 -16.73 2.11 -6.31
C SER A 263 -15.82 1.87 -7.50
N GLU A 264 -16.37 1.86 -8.73
CA GLU A 264 -15.59 1.66 -9.96
C GLU A 264 -14.35 2.58 -10.04
N ILE A 265 -14.49 3.85 -9.65
CA ILE A 265 -13.37 4.80 -9.61
C ILE A 265 -12.38 4.49 -8.48
N GLY A 266 -12.89 4.07 -7.32
CA GLY A 266 -12.06 3.64 -6.19
C GLY A 266 -11.21 2.41 -6.51
N LEU A 267 -11.80 1.40 -7.16
CA LEU A 267 -11.09 0.20 -7.62
C LEU A 267 -9.98 0.58 -8.62
N LEU A 268 -10.25 1.49 -9.57
CA LEU A 268 -9.22 1.99 -10.50
C LEU A 268 -8.06 2.67 -9.77
N ALA A 269 -8.36 3.51 -8.77
CA ALA A 269 -7.34 4.15 -7.95
C ALA A 269 -6.49 3.12 -7.18
N ARG A 270 -7.12 2.06 -6.67
CA ARG A 270 -6.45 0.97 -5.96
C ARG A 270 -5.58 0.13 -6.89
N HIS A 271 -6.12 -0.29 -8.04
CA HIS A 271 -5.38 -1.04 -9.07
C HIS A 271 -4.13 -0.28 -9.53
N PHE A 272 -4.26 1.04 -9.73
CA PHE A 272 -3.11 1.89 -10.06
C PHE A 272 -1.96 1.80 -9.04
N LEU A 273 -2.28 1.75 -7.75
CA LEU A 273 -1.27 1.62 -6.71
C LEU A 273 -0.77 0.18 -6.51
N SER A 274 -1.67 -0.81 -6.60
CA SER A 274 -1.34 -2.22 -6.35
C SER A 274 -0.55 -2.85 -7.50
N SER A 275 -0.96 -2.61 -8.75
CA SER A 275 -0.27 -3.11 -9.95
C SER A 275 1.16 -2.56 -10.05
N HIS A 276 1.42 -1.35 -9.53
CA HIS A 276 2.74 -0.71 -9.53
C HIS A 276 3.34 -0.57 -8.12
N ARG A 277 3.12 -1.55 -7.25
CA ARG A 277 3.57 -1.46 -5.85
C ARG A 277 5.09 -1.34 -5.71
N GLN A 278 5.88 -1.91 -6.63
CA GLN A 278 7.34 -1.80 -6.58
C GLN A 278 7.79 -0.35 -6.80
N GLU A 279 7.06 0.38 -7.63
CA GLU A 279 7.35 1.74 -8.05
C GLU A 279 6.79 2.77 -7.06
N PHE A 280 5.59 2.50 -6.49
CA PHE A 280 4.98 3.34 -5.46
C PHE A 280 5.42 3.00 -4.03
N GLY A 281 6.04 1.84 -3.81
CA GLY A 281 6.32 1.30 -2.48
C GLY A 281 5.05 0.88 -1.74
N ARG A 282 5.11 0.84 -0.40
CA ARG A 282 3.93 0.59 0.44
C ARG A 282 3.07 1.84 0.56
N SER A 283 2.39 2.18 -0.53
CA SER A 283 1.45 3.29 -0.56
C SER A 283 0.03 2.79 -0.37
N ASN A 284 -0.76 3.50 0.42
CA ASN A 284 -2.18 3.23 0.66
C ASN A 284 -2.98 4.52 0.47
N ILE A 285 -4.27 4.36 0.16
CA ILE A 285 -5.20 5.49 0.18
C ILE A 285 -5.61 5.74 1.63
N GLU A 286 -5.34 6.94 2.14
CA GLU A 286 -5.71 7.35 3.51
C GLU A 286 -7.13 7.90 3.57
N SER A 287 -7.52 8.67 2.56
CA SER A 287 -8.82 9.34 2.51
C SER A 287 -9.30 9.57 1.08
N VAL A 288 -10.61 9.78 0.95
CA VAL A 288 -11.26 10.18 -0.30
C VAL A 288 -11.98 11.51 -0.07
N ASP A 289 -11.55 12.54 -0.80
CA ASP A 289 -12.14 13.86 -0.80
C ASP A 289 -13.10 14.01 -1.99
N ILE A 290 -14.35 14.38 -1.72
CA ILE A 290 -15.39 14.59 -2.72
C ILE A 290 -15.75 16.08 -2.76
N PHE A 291 -15.66 16.66 -3.95
CA PHE A 291 -16.08 18.04 -4.23
C PHE A 291 -16.59 18.15 -5.68
N SER A 292 -16.81 19.35 -6.18
CA SER A 292 -17.20 19.56 -7.58
C SER A 292 -16.32 20.55 -8.29
N ALA A 293 -16.31 20.40 -9.61
CA ALA A 293 -15.89 21.44 -10.52
C ALA A 293 -17.02 22.48 -10.64
N ASP A 294 -16.74 23.72 -10.23
CA ASP A 294 -17.59 24.88 -10.51
C ASP A 294 -17.45 25.27 -11.99
N SER A 295 -18.00 24.46 -12.90
CA SER A 295 -18.01 24.81 -14.33
C SER A 295 -19.02 25.94 -14.55
N GLN A 296 -18.54 27.11 -14.98
CA GLN A 296 -19.43 28.20 -15.39
C GLN A 296 -20.09 27.95 -16.75
N VAL A 297 -19.58 26.99 -17.52
CA VAL A 297 -19.97 26.74 -18.92
C VAL A 297 -21.18 25.80 -19.01
N VAL A 298 -21.32 24.87 -18.07
CA VAL A 298 -22.40 23.88 -18.06
C VAL A 298 -23.01 23.84 -16.67
N ASN A 299 -24.34 24.02 -16.57
CA ASN A 299 -25.10 23.94 -15.30
C ASN A 299 -25.09 22.53 -14.65
N VAL A 300 -24.22 21.62 -15.10
CA VAL A 300 -24.07 20.28 -14.56
C VAL A 300 -22.77 20.24 -13.77
N ARG A 301 -22.92 20.24 -12.44
CA ARG A 301 -21.81 20.07 -11.52
C ARG A 301 -21.52 18.58 -11.37
N LEU A 302 -20.41 18.14 -11.96
CA LEU A 302 -19.96 16.75 -11.85
C LEU A 302 -19.10 16.57 -10.59
N PRO A 303 -19.20 15.42 -9.91
CA PRO A 303 -18.37 15.14 -8.76
C PRO A 303 -16.92 14.91 -9.18
N VAL A 304 -16.03 15.36 -8.31
CA VAL A 304 -14.59 15.13 -8.33
C VAL A 304 -14.26 14.25 -7.15
N MET A 305 -13.48 13.20 -7.39
CA MET A 305 -12.99 12.28 -6.35
C MET A 305 -11.48 12.40 -6.26
N ALA A 306 -10.96 12.87 -5.13
CA ALA A 306 -9.54 12.97 -4.86
C ALA A 306 -9.10 11.96 -3.80
N PHE A 307 -8.20 11.07 -4.17
CA PHE A 307 -7.67 10.02 -3.30
C PHE A 307 -6.33 10.49 -2.72
N SER A 308 -6.29 10.66 -1.39
CA SER A 308 -5.07 10.99 -0.65
C SER A 308 -4.22 9.74 -0.50
N ILE A 309 -2.98 9.78 -0.99
CA ILE A 309 -2.06 8.65 -0.97
C ILE A 309 -1.01 8.90 0.10
N THR A 310 -0.89 7.96 1.04
CA THR A 310 0.14 7.99 2.07
C THR A 310 1.06 6.80 1.95
N LYS A 311 2.34 7.06 2.21
CA LYS A 311 3.32 5.99 2.39
C LYS A 311 3.18 5.43 3.79
N THR A 312 2.83 4.16 3.88
CA THR A 312 2.82 3.44 5.14
C THR A 312 4.24 2.98 5.48
N GLY A 313 4.90 3.78 6.31
CA GLY A 313 6.25 3.53 6.78
C GLY A 313 7.33 4.13 5.89
N SER A 314 8.45 4.52 6.52
CA SER A 314 9.71 4.88 5.83
C SER A 314 10.03 3.79 4.79
N PRO A 315 10.57 4.12 3.60
CA PRO A 315 10.82 3.14 2.55
C PRO A 315 11.60 1.96 3.13
N GLU A 316 10.91 0.85 3.38
CA GLU A 316 11.58 -0.42 3.53
C GLU A 316 12.16 -0.70 2.15
N LEU A 317 13.47 -0.51 2.01
CA LEU A 317 14.24 -1.11 0.94
C LEU A 317 13.95 -2.61 1.01
N GLY A 318 13.02 -3.08 0.18
CA GLY A 318 12.83 -4.49 -0.09
C GLY A 318 14.09 -4.99 -0.78
N VAL A 319 15.06 -5.47 0.00
CA VAL A 319 16.17 -6.23 -0.56
C VAL A 319 15.66 -7.64 -0.79
N ASP A 320 15.52 -8.02 -2.05
CA ASP A 320 15.22 -9.39 -2.47
C ASP A 320 16.45 -10.26 -2.16
N LEU A 321 16.40 -11.03 -1.05
CA LEU A 321 17.51 -11.86 -0.58
C LEU A 321 17.37 -13.30 -1.08
N ARG A 322 18.08 -13.64 -2.15
CA ARG A 322 18.31 -15.04 -2.57
C ARG A 322 19.53 -15.60 -1.85
N LEU A 323 19.33 -16.21 -0.68
CA LEU A 323 20.38 -16.96 0.03
C LEU A 323 20.37 -18.43 -0.40
N GLY A 324 21.26 -18.81 -1.32
CA GLY A 324 21.79 -20.18 -1.30
C GLY A 324 22.75 -20.34 -0.10
N PHE A 325 22.98 -21.56 0.38
CA PHE A 325 23.90 -21.87 1.51
C PHE A 325 25.22 -22.54 1.09
N ALA A 326 26.32 -21.90 1.45
CA ALA A 326 27.74 -22.26 1.33
C ALA A 326 28.43 -21.13 2.11
N THR A 327 29.05 -21.51 3.21
CA THR A 327 29.72 -20.64 4.16
C THR A 327 30.84 -19.86 3.48
N ASP A 328 31.03 -18.61 3.92
CA ASP A 328 32.26 -17.78 3.82
C ASP A 328 32.21 -16.44 3.06
N LYS A 329 31.09 -16.01 2.45
CA LYS A 329 31.01 -14.66 1.83
C LYS A 329 29.70 -13.88 2.05
N ALA A 330 29.08 -13.99 3.23
CA ALA A 330 27.87 -13.22 3.56
C ALA A 330 28.12 -11.79 4.11
N ALA A 331 29.39 -11.38 4.29
CA ALA A 331 29.72 -10.16 5.04
C ALA A 331 29.64 -8.83 4.25
N ASN A 332 29.60 -8.85 2.90
CA ASN A 332 29.87 -7.64 2.11
C ASN A 332 28.65 -6.99 1.41
N VAL A 333 27.41 -7.41 1.68
CA VAL A 333 26.21 -6.88 0.96
C VAL A 333 25.20 -6.14 1.86
N MET A 334 25.47 -5.98 3.17
CA MET A 334 24.47 -5.48 4.14
C MET A 334 24.72 -4.08 4.73
N THR A 335 25.55 -3.21 4.13
CA THR A 335 25.87 -1.89 4.71
C THR A 335 24.94 -0.73 4.36
N SER A 336 23.85 -0.92 3.62
CA SER A 336 22.86 0.15 3.36
C SER A 336 21.44 -0.29 3.74
N GLY A 337 20.94 0.09 4.93
CA GLY A 337 19.49 -0.02 5.21
C GLY A 337 18.99 -0.17 6.66
N VAL A 338 19.81 -0.03 7.70
CA VAL A 338 19.39 -0.36 9.09
C VAL A 338 18.85 0.86 9.87
N GLN A 339 17.74 1.48 9.43
CA GLN A 339 17.14 2.61 10.18
C GLN A 339 15.65 2.47 10.60
N SER A 340 14.84 1.56 10.05
CA SER A 340 13.38 1.54 10.29
C SER A 340 12.86 0.58 11.38
N GLY A 341 13.73 -0.12 12.10
CA GLY A 341 13.37 -0.86 13.32
C GLY A 341 12.59 -2.17 13.12
N TRP A 342 11.85 -2.34 12.02
CA TRP A 342 11.13 -3.57 11.64
C TRP A 342 11.75 -4.20 10.39
N GLY A 343 11.94 -5.53 10.41
CA GLY A 343 12.33 -6.32 9.25
C GLY A 343 11.48 -7.58 9.15
N SER A 344 11.10 -7.96 7.93
CA SER A 344 10.43 -9.23 7.66
C SER A 344 11.15 -9.97 6.53
N SER A 345 11.22 -11.30 6.61
CA SER A 345 11.79 -12.14 5.55
C SER A 345 10.79 -13.21 5.15
N ARG A 346 10.47 -13.29 3.86
CA ARG A 346 9.56 -14.29 3.28
C ARG A 346 10.39 -15.25 2.44
N TYR A 347 10.27 -16.55 2.70
CA TYR A 347 10.96 -17.59 1.93
C TYR A 347 9.97 -18.27 0.98
N SER A 348 10.34 -18.34 -0.30
CA SER A 348 9.61 -18.98 -1.41
C SER A 348 10.51 -20.01 -2.08
N LEU A 349 9.93 -21.10 -2.60
CA LEU A 349 10.66 -22.32 -2.97
C LEU A 349 10.95 -22.43 -4.48
N GLU A 350 12.22 -22.74 -4.81
CA GLU A 350 12.56 -23.68 -5.87
C GLU A 350 12.49 -25.12 -5.31
N LYS A 351 12.10 -26.09 -6.14
CA LYS A 351 11.83 -27.49 -5.73
C LYS A 351 13.09 -28.24 -5.25
N THR A 352 14.26 -27.81 -5.70
CA THR A 352 15.59 -28.32 -5.35
C THR A 352 16.62 -27.21 -5.51
N ILE A 353 17.57 -27.08 -4.60
CA ILE A 353 18.65 -26.09 -4.70
C ILE A 353 19.97 -26.84 -4.94
N ASN A 354 20.61 -26.57 -6.08
CA ASN A 354 21.95 -27.09 -6.38
C ASN A 354 23.01 -26.12 -5.86
N ARG A 355 23.83 -26.55 -4.90
CA ARG A 355 24.94 -25.73 -4.39
C ARG A 355 26.14 -26.58 -4.02
N ASN A 356 27.32 -26.16 -4.49
CA ASN A 356 28.60 -26.87 -4.33
C ASN A 356 28.55 -28.34 -4.82
N GLY A 357 27.85 -28.59 -5.93
CA GLY A 357 27.70 -29.94 -6.49
C GLY A 357 26.81 -30.89 -5.67
N LYS A 358 26.10 -30.38 -4.64
CA LYS A 358 25.10 -31.13 -3.87
C LYS A 358 23.71 -30.56 -4.11
N THR A 359 22.75 -31.44 -4.33
CA THR A 359 21.33 -31.10 -4.49
C THR A 359 20.63 -31.22 -3.15
N TRP A 360 19.98 -30.15 -2.72
CA TRP A 360 19.24 -30.11 -1.46
C TRP A 360 17.73 -30.06 -1.76
N LEU A 361 16.97 -30.92 -1.10
CA LEU A 361 15.51 -30.87 -1.12
C LEU A 361 15.03 -29.72 -0.25
N ALA A 362 14.23 -28.83 -0.82
CA ALA A 362 13.64 -27.76 -0.06
C ALA A 362 12.50 -28.31 0.82
N THR A 363 12.54 -28.00 2.12
CA THR A 363 11.66 -28.59 3.14
C THR A 363 10.25 -27.99 3.15
N GLU A 364 9.97 -26.97 2.34
CA GLU A 364 8.72 -26.19 2.34
C GLU A 364 8.34 -25.54 3.68
N ALA A 365 9.25 -25.54 4.65
CA ALA A 365 9.03 -24.83 5.90
C ALA A 365 8.85 -23.33 5.64
N LYS A 366 7.80 -22.75 6.22
CA LYS A 366 7.49 -21.32 6.13
C LYS A 366 7.56 -20.72 7.51
N TYR A 367 8.48 -19.79 7.68
CA TYR A 367 8.62 -18.95 8.87
C TYR A 367 8.36 -17.51 8.49
N ARG A 368 7.68 -16.78 9.37
CA ARG A 368 7.78 -15.32 9.38
C ARG A 368 8.26 -14.92 10.75
N VAL A 369 9.36 -14.19 10.77
CA VAL A 369 9.92 -13.58 11.97
C VAL A 369 9.92 -12.08 11.73
N TYR A 370 9.37 -11.35 12.68
CA TYR A 370 9.40 -9.90 12.75
C TYR A 370 10.28 -9.53 13.93
N LEU A 371 11.27 -8.69 13.68
CA LEU A 371 12.20 -8.20 14.69
C LEU A 371 11.93 -6.70 14.84
N ASN A 372 11.59 -6.26 16.05
CA ASN A 372 11.51 -4.86 16.41
C ASN A 372 12.67 -4.53 17.36
N ARG A 373 13.68 -3.86 16.82
CA ARG A 373 14.89 -3.51 17.59
C ARG A 373 14.64 -2.39 18.59
N ARG A 374 13.74 -1.45 18.25
CA ARG A 374 13.44 -0.28 19.09
C ARG A 374 12.77 -0.70 20.40
N ASP A 375 11.86 -1.64 20.30
CA ASP A 375 11.03 -2.09 21.43
C ASP A 375 11.47 -3.46 21.96
N GLU A 376 12.59 -3.99 21.45
CA GLU A 376 13.18 -5.28 21.84
C GLU A 376 12.21 -6.46 21.76
N VAL A 377 11.44 -6.51 20.66
CA VAL A 377 10.42 -7.52 20.43
C VAL A 377 10.83 -8.48 19.30
N VAL A 378 10.60 -9.77 19.52
CA VAL A 378 10.61 -10.78 18.46
C VAL A 378 9.19 -11.34 18.34
N VAL A 379 8.57 -11.19 17.17
CA VAL A 379 7.32 -11.85 16.84
C VAL A 379 7.62 -12.95 15.84
N THR A 380 7.27 -14.18 16.17
CA THR A 380 7.29 -15.26 15.20
C THR A 380 5.87 -15.66 14.84
N THR A 381 5.65 -16.04 13.59
CA THR A 381 4.48 -16.83 13.23
C THR A 381 4.97 -18.16 12.66
N LEU A 382 4.61 -19.24 13.35
CA LEU A 382 4.92 -20.60 12.93
C LEU A 382 3.82 -21.09 12.00
N MET A 383 4.21 -21.64 10.85
CA MET A 383 3.29 -22.45 10.05
C MET A 383 3.65 -23.93 10.12
N VAL A 384 4.91 -24.36 9.96
CA VAL A 384 5.35 -25.76 10.10
C VAL A 384 6.89 -25.83 10.29
N SER A 385 7.44 -26.64 11.22
CA SER A 385 8.91 -26.87 11.33
C SER A 385 9.46 -27.63 10.10
N PRO A 386 10.78 -27.69 9.81
CA PRO A 386 11.27 -28.38 8.62
C PRO A 386 11.06 -29.89 8.74
N GLU A 387 11.19 -30.42 9.96
CA GLU A 387 10.90 -31.80 10.31
C GLU A 387 9.40 -32.11 10.18
N GLN A 388 8.52 -31.24 10.69
CA GLN A 388 7.08 -31.40 10.55
C GLN A 388 6.63 -31.29 9.08
N ALA A 389 7.21 -30.36 8.32
CA ALA A 389 6.89 -30.16 6.91
C ALA A 389 7.35 -31.36 6.07
N ALA A 390 8.51 -31.93 6.40
CA ALA A 390 8.99 -33.17 5.84
C ALA A 390 8.09 -34.37 6.22
N ALA A 391 7.66 -34.45 7.48
CA ALA A 391 6.80 -35.53 7.97
C ALA A 391 5.37 -35.50 7.38
N LEU A 392 4.85 -34.32 7.06
CA LEU A 392 3.53 -34.15 6.44
C LEU A 392 3.48 -34.54 4.95
N LYS A 393 4.61 -34.96 4.37
CA LYS A 393 4.72 -35.36 2.96
C LYS A 393 5.06 -36.85 2.84
N PRO A 394 4.06 -37.73 2.83
CA PRO A 394 4.28 -39.18 2.78
C PRO A 394 4.95 -39.69 1.49
N ASN A 395 5.00 -38.86 0.43
CA ASN A 395 5.55 -39.20 -0.90
C ASN A 395 6.90 -38.54 -1.21
N LEU A 396 7.58 -37.94 -0.23
CA LEU A 396 8.98 -37.53 -0.42
C LEU A 396 9.81 -38.80 -0.65
N ASP A 397 10.39 -38.91 -1.83
CA ASP A 397 11.11 -40.09 -2.30
C ASP A 397 12.14 -40.53 -1.25
N LYS A 398 11.95 -41.74 -0.69
CA LYS A 398 12.82 -42.32 0.35
C LYS A 398 14.24 -42.57 -0.15
N SER A 399 14.49 -42.36 -1.44
CA SER A 399 15.81 -42.39 -2.07
C SER A 399 16.71 -41.20 -1.67
N SER A 400 16.17 -40.16 -1.05
CA SER A 400 16.99 -39.09 -0.47
C SER A 400 17.88 -39.66 0.65
N PRO A 401 19.20 -39.39 0.67
CA PRO A 401 20.12 -40.00 1.63
C PRO A 401 19.65 -39.72 3.06
N GLN A 402 19.13 -40.77 3.73
CA GLN A 402 18.87 -40.76 5.16
C GLN A 402 20.22 -40.58 5.87
N GLY A 403 20.55 -39.36 6.29
CA GLY A 403 21.83 -39.17 6.99
C GLY A 403 22.22 -37.74 7.34
N THR A 404 21.66 -36.71 6.70
CA THR A 404 21.94 -35.33 7.10
C THR A 404 20.65 -34.52 7.17
N ALA A 405 19.90 -34.70 8.27
CA ALA A 405 18.91 -33.71 8.64
C ALA A 405 19.58 -32.33 8.68
N PRO A 406 18.91 -31.26 8.21
CA PRO A 406 19.51 -29.93 8.21
C PRO A 406 19.92 -29.53 9.63
N THR A 407 21.09 -28.90 9.77
CA THR A 407 21.62 -28.43 11.07
C THR A 407 20.66 -27.46 11.78
N ILE A 408 19.78 -26.79 11.01
CA ILE A 408 18.66 -26.00 11.49
C ILE A 408 17.44 -26.94 11.52
N SER A 409 17.20 -27.56 12.67
CA SER A 409 16.10 -28.51 12.85
C SER A 409 14.89 -27.87 13.50
N GLN A 410 15.08 -26.74 14.19
CA GLN A 410 14.05 -26.06 14.98
C GLN A 410 13.87 -24.61 14.57
N TRP A 411 12.70 -24.04 14.87
CA TRP A 411 12.42 -22.63 14.58
C TRP A 411 13.32 -21.67 15.37
N SER A 412 13.74 -22.08 16.56
CA SER A 412 14.65 -21.33 17.44
C SER A 412 16.00 -21.08 16.78
N ASP A 413 16.54 -22.06 16.06
CA ASP A 413 17.80 -21.93 15.32
C ASP A 413 17.68 -20.89 14.20
N PHE A 414 16.59 -20.94 13.45
CA PHE A 414 16.32 -20.02 12.35
C PHE A 414 16.15 -18.58 12.86
N THR A 415 15.37 -18.41 13.92
CA THR A 415 15.14 -17.09 14.55
C THR A 415 16.42 -16.54 15.14
N HIS A 416 17.24 -17.38 15.77
CA HIS A 416 18.56 -16.98 16.26
C HIS A 416 19.46 -16.50 15.12
N GLN A 417 19.48 -17.18 13.96
CA GLN A 417 20.28 -16.73 12.81
C GLN A 417 19.81 -15.38 12.27
N LEU A 418 18.50 -15.17 12.13
CA LEU A 418 17.96 -13.87 11.71
C LEU A 418 18.29 -12.77 12.70
N TRP A 419 18.06 -13.02 13.99
CA TRP A 419 18.45 -12.12 15.06
C TRP A 419 19.95 -11.77 14.97
N ARG A 420 20.83 -12.77 14.85
CA ARG A 420 22.29 -12.61 14.79
C ARG A 420 22.72 -11.75 13.60
N ILE A 421 22.04 -11.91 12.45
CA ILE A 421 22.28 -11.09 11.26
C ILE A 421 21.83 -9.64 11.50
N SER A 422 20.65 -9.45 12.10
CA SER A 422 20.06 -8.12 12.34
C SER A 422 20.80 -7.27 13.38
N VAL A 423 21.67 -7.87 14.20
CA VAL A 423 22.44 -7.18 15.25
C VAL A 423 23.88 -6.82 14.85
N GLN A 424 24.28 -7.08 13.61
CA GLN A 424 25.60 -6.65 13.13
C GLN A 424 25.59 -5.19 12.62
N PRO A 425 26.63 -4.39 12.91
CA PRO A 425 27.83 -4.73 13.68
C PRO A 425 27.58 -4.79 15.20
N PRO A 426 28.33 -5.64 15.94
CA PRO A 426 28.05 -6.08 17.32
C PRO A 426 28.29 -5.02 18.41
N SER A 427 28.34 -3.73 18.06
CA SER A 427 28.68 -2.66 19.01
C SER A 427 27.71 -2.49 20.17
N GLN A 428 26.50 -3.07 20.09
CA GLN A 428 25.57 -3.16 21.20
C GLN A 428 24.83 -4.51 21.16
N PRO A 429 24.96 -5.39 22.17
CA PRO A 429 24.23 -6.65 22.23
C PRO A 429 22.73 -6.35 22.33
N TRP A 430 21.96 -6.65 21.29
CA TRP A 430 20.51 -6.49 21.29
C TRP A 430 19.88 -7.69 22.00
N LYS A 431 19.27 -7.44 23.15
CA LYS A 431 18.62 -8.46 23.97
C LYS A 431 17.11 -8.30 23.84
N PRO A 432 16.38 -9.27 23.26
CA PRO A 432 14.93 -9.13 23.17
C PRO A 432 14.31 -9.23 24.56
N THR A 433 13.46 -8.27 24.91
CA THR A 433 12.68 -8.26 26.16
C THR A 433 11.38 -9.07 25.99
N TRP A 434 10.84 -9.16 24.77
CA TRP A 434 9.59 -9.88 24.51
C TRP A 434 9.67 -10.85 23.34
N LEU A 435 9.09 -12.03 23.53
CA LEU A 435 8.90 -13.05 22.49
C LEU A 435 7.41 -13.34 22.31
N PHE A 436 6.87 -13.11 21.11
CA PHE A 436 5.46 -13.35 20.78
C PHE A 436 5.29 -14.52 19.83
N PHE A 437 4.28 -15.36 20.14
CA PHE A 437 4.02 -16.60 19.44
C PHE A 437 2.51 -16.84 19.24
N PRO A 438 2.02 -17.07 18.01
CA PRO A 438 0.71 -17.67 17.80
C PRO A 438 0.79 -19.14 18.21
N LEU A 439 -0.14 -19.58 19.06
CA LEU A 439 -0.10 -20.93 19.59
C LEU A 439 -0.82 -21.95 18.71
N ILE A 440 -0.25 -23.15 18.74
CA ILE A 440 -0.98 -24.39 18.56
C ILE A 440 -0.74 -25.19 19.86
N PHE A 441 -1.56 -24.99 20.89
CA PHE A 441 -1.56 -25.88 22.04
C PHE A 441 -2.35 -27.15 21.71
N ASP A 442 -1.92 -28.28 22.26
CA ASP A 442 -2.79 -29.44 22.38
C ASP A 442 -4.00 -29.14 23.29
N GLY A 443 -5.04 -29.96 23.17
CA GLY A 443 -6.28 -29.76 23.93
C GLY A 443 -6.08 -29.87 25.44
N GLU A 444 -5.11 -30.67 25.89
CA GLU A 444 -4.82 -30.92 27.30
C GLU A 444 -4.20 -29.68 27.96
N THR A 445 -3.23 -29.04 27.31
CA THR A 445 -2.60 -27.81 27.78
C THR A 445 -3.62 -26.68 27.88
N LEU A 446 -4.53 -26.56 26.90
CA LEU A 446 -5.62 -25.58 26.95
C LEU A 446 -6.60 -25.82 28.10
N GLN A 447 -6.95 -27.08 28.36
CA GLN A 447 -7.84 -27.44 29.46
C GLN A 447 -7.22 -27.13 30.82
N ARG A 448 -5.92 -27.41 31.02
CA ARG A 448 -5.21 -27.07 32.26
C ARG A 448 -5.16 -25.56 32.52
N LEU A 449 -4.98 -24.76 31.48
CA LEU A 449 -4.98 -23.29 31.56
C LEU A 449 -6.37 -22.69 31.73
N GLN A 450 -7.41 -23.53 31.91
CA GLN A 450 -8.82 -23.13 31.95
C GLN A 450 -9.23 -22.26 30.74
N TYR A 451 -8.57 -22.48 29.60
CA TYR A 451 -8.88 -21.76 28.37
C TYR A 451 -10.14 -22.38 27.74
N ASP A 452 -11.30 -21.78 28.01
CA ASP A 452 -12.52 -22.14 27.31
C ASP A 452 -12.47 -21.59 25.89
N ARG A 453 -12.42 -22.48 24.89
CA ARG A 453 -12.46 -22.12 23.47
C ARG A 453 -13.73 -21.35 23.07
N ASN A 454 -14.78 -21.39 23.90
CA ASN A 454 -16.02 -20.64 23.69
C ASN A 454 -16.07 -19.32 24.47
N SER A 455 -15.08 -19.02 25.30
CA SER A 455 -15.00 -17.74 26.01
C SER A 455 -14.72 -16.59 25.04
N GLN A 456 -15.17 -15.38 25.41
CA GLN A 456 -14.87 -14.16 24.67
C GLN A 456 -13.34 -14.02 24.51
N PRO A 457 -12.86 -13.49 23.37
CA PRO A 457 -11.43 -13.29 23.14
C PRO A 457 -10.82 -12.51 24.29
N ILE A 458 -9.77 -13.08 24.89
CA ILE A 458 -9.07 -12.46 25.99
C ILE A 458 -8.07 -11.46 25.39
N ALA A 459 -8.29 -10.16 25.59
CA ALA A 459 -7.37 -9.12 25.14
C ALA A 459 -6.01 -9.27 25.83
N PHE A 460 -4.92 -8.90 25.14
CA PHE A 460 -3.59 -8.82 25.75
C PHE A 460 -3.62 -7.86 26.96
N PRO A 461 -2.98 -8.19 28.10
CA PRO A 461 -2.04 -9.30 28.32
C PRO A 461 -2.67 -10.68 28.64
N GLY A 462 -3.99 -10.76 28.76
CA GLY A 462 -4.70 -11.98 29.10
C GLY A 462 -4.25 -12.61 30.43
N ASN A 463 -4.26 -13.94 30.50
CA ASN A 463 -3.85 -14.67 31.70
C ASN A 463 -2.32 -14.59 31.86
N THR A 464 -1.86 -14.21 33.05
CA THR A 464 -0.43 -13.99 33.32
C THR A 464 0.09 -15.04 34.30
N PHE A 465 1.20 -15.67 33.95
CA PHE A 465 1.85 -16.71 34.74
C PHE A 465 3.30 -16.29 35.04
N ASP A 466 3.73 -16.49 36.27
CA ASP A 466 5.15 -16.41 36.64
C ASP A 466 5.88 -17.61 36.02
N GLY A 467 6.95 -17.38 35.27
CA GLY A 467 7.72 -18.43 34.59
C GLY A 467 8.30 -19.48 35.55
N SER A 468 8.45 -19.15 36.83
CA SER A 468 8.92 -20.04 37.89
C SER A 468 7.79 -20.84 38.58
N SER A 469 6.52 -20.43 38.42
CA SER A 469 5.36 -21.13 38.96
C SER A 469 5.14 -22.51 38.31
N GLU A 470 4.33 -23.37 38.93
CA GLU A 470 4.01 -24.70 38.37
C GLU A 470 3.35 -24.60 36.98
N ASP A 471 2.42 -23.64 36.82
CA ASP A 471 1.76 -23.37 35.54
C ASP A 471 2.72 -22.77 34.52
N GLY A 472 3.58 -21.83 34.93
CA GLY A 472 4.61 -21.26 34.07
C GLY A 472 5.61 -22.30 33.58
N ARG A 473 6.08 -23.19 34.46
CA ARG A 473 6.95 -24.32 34.09
C ARG A 473 6.25 -25.30 33.17
N SER A 474 4.97 -25.57 33.39
CA SER A 474 4.17 -26.41 32.49
C SER A 474 4.09 -25.79 31.09
N LEU A 475 3.86 -24.48 30.98
CA LEU A 475 3.88 -23.73 29.72
C LEU A 475 5.25 -23.78 29.04
N LEU A 476 6.34 -23.62 29.80
CA LEU A 476 7.72 -23.71 29.30
C LEU A 476 8.11 -25.12 28.84
N ASN A 477 7.51 -26.17 29.42
CA ASN A 477 7.75 -27.56 29.02
C ASN A 477 7.02 -27.97 27.73
N THR A 478 6.09 -27.14 27.23
CA THR A 478 5.46 -27.37 25.93
C THR A 478 6.49 -27.32 24.79
N PRO A 479 6.20 -27.89 23.59
CA PRO A 479 7.11 -27.78 22.44
C PRO A 479 7.48 -26.35 22.07
N LEU A 480 6.57 -25.39 22.26
CA LEU A 480 6.82 -23.98 22.01
C LEU A 480 7.71 -23.37 23.11
N GLY A 481 7.38 -23.59 24.37
CA GLY A 481 8.16 -23.11 25.51
C GLY A 481 9.62 -23.59 25.46
N ARG A 482 9.83 -24.87 25.11
CA ARG A 482 11.18 -25.42 24.92
C ARG A 482 11.94 -24.74 23.79
N GLN A 483 11.26 -24.38 22.70
CA GLN A 483 11.89 -23.64 21.61
C GLN A 483 12.21 -22.19 21.99
N ALA A 484 11.36 -21.52 22.78
CA ALA A 484 11.67 -20.20 23.31
C ALA A 484 12.91 -20.25 24.24
N LEU A 485 12.98 -21.24 25.12
CA LEU A 485 14.16 -21.48 25.96
C LEU A 485 15.41 -21.80 25.14
N HIS A 486 15.27 -22.59 24.06
CA HIS A 486 16.37 -22.88 23.13
C HIS A 486 16.88 -21.62 22.43
N LEU A 487 15.97 -20.75 21.98
CA LEU A 487 16.33 -19.46 21.37
C LEU A 487 17.11 -18.58 22.36
N ILE A 488 16.64 -18.48 23.60
CA ILE A 488 17.33 -17.74 24.67
C ILE A 488 18.72 -18.32 24.91
N SER A 489 18.85 -19.65 25.06
CA SER A 489 20.14 -20.33 25.24
C SER A 489 21.11 -20.04 24.08
N ASN A 490 20.61 -20.11 22.84
CA ASN A 490 21.41 -19.76 21.66
C ASN A 490 21.91 -18.31 21.69
N MET A 491 21.05 -17.36 22.08
CA MET A 491 21.41 -15.95 22.24
C MET A 491 22.41 -15.72 23.39
N GLN A 492 22.27 -16.44 24.51
CA GLN A 492 23.22 -16.40 25.64
C GLN A 492 24.62 -16.84 25.19
N ASN A 493 24.70 -17.97 24.48
CA ASN A 493 25.95 -18.51 23.94
C ASN A 493 26.60 -17.58 22.90
N ALA A 494 25.83 -16.72 22.23
CA ALA A 494 26.36 -15.75 21.28
C ALA A 494 26.91 -14.46 21.94
N HIS A 495 26.56 -14.20 23.21
CA HIS A 495 26.88 -12.95 23.90
C HIS A 495 27.74 -13.10 25.17
N ASP A 496 28.25 -14.30 25.46
CA ASP A 496 29.29 -14.62 26.46
C ASP A 496 29.13 -14.06 27.90
N SER A 497 27.98 -13.46 28.26
CA SER A 497 27.90 -12.73 29.55
C SER A 497 26.52 -12.51 30.17
N ALA A 498 25.41 -12.67 29.45
CA ALA A 498 24.08 -12.38 30.00
C ALA A 498 23.23 -13.64 30.16
N LYS A 499 22.68 -13.87 31.34
CA LYS A 499 21.75 -14.99 31.58
C LYS A 499 20.32 -14.51 31.35
N GLY A 500 19.74 -14.90 30.21
CA GLY A 500 18.31 -14.75 29.93
C GLY A 500 17.45 -15.80 30.62
N SER A 501 16.32 -15.40 31.20
CA SER A 501 15.29 -16.31 31.72
C SER A 501 13.89 -15.78 31.38
N ILE A 502 12.90 -16.67 31.27
CA ILE A 502 11.51 -16.26 31.10
C ILE A 502 10.88 -16.14 32.48
N ASP A 503 10.52 -14.92 32.87
CA ASP A 503 9.94 -14.60 34.18
C ASP A 503 8.42 -14.36 34.12
N VAL A 504 7.89 -13.89 32.99
CA VAL A 504 6.45 -13.67 32.80
C VAL A 504 5.95 -14.28 31.50
N ILE A 505 4.82 -14.97 31.56
CA ILE A 505 4.15 -15.60 30.41
C ILE A 505 2.71 -15.11 30.36
N HIS A 506 2.35 -14.45 29.26
CA HIS A 506 1.01 -13.97 28.96
C HIS A 506 0.32 -14.89 27.96
N VAL A 507 -0.86 -15.41 28.28
CA VAL A 507 -1.70 -16.19 27.36
C VAL A 507 -2.95 -15.40 27.05
N TYR A 508 -3.12 -15.04 25.78
CA TYR A 508 -4.20 -14.18 25.30
C TYR A 508 -4.80 -14.72 23.99
N SER A 509 -5.90 -14.14 23.51
CA SER A 509 -6.55 -14.57 22.27
C SER A 509 -6.56 -13.43 21.26
N ILE A 510 -6.15 -13.70 20.03
CA ILE A 510 -6.31 -12.73 18.94
C ILE A 510 -7.60 -13.07 18.19
N ARG A 511 -8.51 -12.09 18.05
CA ARG A 511 -9.64 -12.21 17.13
C ARG A 511 -9.09 -12.34 15.71
N ARG A 512 -9.61 -13.30 14.96
CA ARG A 512 -9.12 -13.71 13.64
C ARG A 512 -9.33 -12.66 12.52
N ASN A 513 -9.37 -11.37 12.82
CA ASN A 513 -9.36 -10.32 11.80
C ASN A 513 -7.95 -10.15 11.18
N TRP A 514 -6.91 -10.74 11.79
CA TRP A 514 -5.52 -10.60 11.34
C TRP A 514 -4.94 -11.79 10.56
N ALA A 515 -5.69 -12.90 10.39
CA ALA A 515 -5.14 -14.16 9.85
C ALA A 515 -6.05 -14.93 8.88
N ALA A 516 -7.00 -14.26 8.22
CA ALA A 516 -7.93 -14.89 7.29
C ALA A 516 -7.52 -14.68 5.82
N SER A 517 -6.38 -15.25 5.41
CA SER A 517 -6.09 -15.46 3.99
C SER A 517 -5.46 -16.84 3.76
N SER A 518 -6.28 -17.88 3.92
CA SER A 518 -6.11 -19.17 3.22
C SER A 518 -7.33 -20.11 3.37
N ARG A 519 -8.03 -20.30 2.23
CA ARG A 519 -8.90 -21.44 1.79
C ARG A 519 -10.35 -21.58 2.30
N LEU A 520 -11.25 -21.07 1.46
CA LEU A 520 -12.34 -21.72 0.67
C LEU A 520 -13.38 -22.68 1.29
N ALA A 521 -14.64 -22.32 1.01
CA ALA A 521 -15.70 -23.12 0.37
C ALA A 521 -16.09 -24.47 1.00
N THR A 522 -16.88 -24.41 2.05
CA THR A 522 -18.06 -25.30 2.22
C THR A 522 -19.08 -24.51 3.01
N GLY A 523 -20.35 -24.48 2.59
CA GLY A 523 -21.42 -23.65 3.16
C GLY A 523 -21.86 -24.01 4.59
N ASN A 524 -20.91 -24.17 5.51
CA ASN A 524 -21.14 -24.34 6.93
C ASN A 524 -20.77 -23.04 7.65
N VAL A 525 -21.61 -22.64 8.62
CA VAL A 525 -21.34 -21.52 9.53
C VAL A 525 -19.99 -21.76 10.22
N ILE A 526 -18.94 -21.05 9.78
CA ILE A 526 -17.62 -21.12 10.41
C ILE A 526 -17.72 -20.31 11.70
N LYS A 527 -17.76 -21.01 12.85
CA LYS A 527 -17.44 -20.40 14.14
C LYS A 527 -16.07 -19.74 14.01
N MET A 528 -16.01 -18.42 14.16
CA MET A 528 -14.74 -17.69 14.19
C MET A 528 -13.88 -18.27 15.32
N SER A 529 -12.81 -18.97 14.97
CA SER A 529 -11.91 -19.55 15.97
C SER A 529 -10.97 -18.46 16.48
N THR A 530 -11.08 -18.14 17.77
CA THR A 530 -10.03 -17.43 18.51
C THR A 530 -8.82 -18.35 18.58
N ARG A 531 -7.65 -17.86 18.16
CA ARG A 531 -6.40 -18.59 18.39
C ARG A 531 -5.74 -18.04 19.65
N PRO A 532 -5.38 -18.90 20.61
CA PRO A 532 -4.57 -18.46 21.72
C PRO A 532 -3.19 -18.03 21.19
N CYS A 533 -2.57 -17.08 21.86
CA CYS A 533 -1.22 -16.57 21.61
C CYS A 533 -0.47 -16.50 22.95
N VAL A 534 0.85 -16.68 22.92
CA VAL A 534 1.71 -16.44 24.09
C VAL A 534 2.60 -15.25 23.82
N ALA A 535 2.72 -14.37 24.80
CA ALA A 535 3.86 -13.47 24.92
C ALA A 535 4.71 -13.91 26.11
N MET A 536 6.01 -14.07 25.93
CA MET A 536 6.95 -14.40 26.99
C MET A 536 7.87 -13.19 27.19
N HIS A 537 7.92 -12.70 28.42
CA HIS A 537 8.90 -11.70 28.84
C HIS A 537 10.22 -12.41 29.12
N VAL A 538 11.34 -11.83 28.66
CA VAL A 538 12.68 -12.36 28.87
C VAL A 538 13.45 -11.38 29.72
N LYS A 539 13.80 -11.81 30.94
CA LYS A 539 14.66 -11.08 31.84
C LYS A 539 16.12 -11.49 31.61
N TRP A 540 16.96 -10.51 31.31
CA TRP A 540 18.41 -10.71 31.13
C TRP A 540 19.16 -10.18 32.35
N GLU A 541 19.97 -11.03 32.98
CA GLU A 541 20.89 -10.69 34.08
C GLU A 541 22.28 -10.32 33.58
#